data_AF-F0F0V6-F1
#
_entry.id   AF-F0F0V6-F1
#
_cell.length_a   1.000
_cell.length_b   1.000
_cell.length_c   1.000
_cell.angle_alpha   90.00
_cell.angle_beta   90.00
_cell.angle_gamma   90.00
#
_symmetry.space_group_name_H-M   'P 1'
#
loop_
_entity.id
_entity.type
_entity.pdbx_description
1 polymer ?
#
loop_
_entity_poly.entity_id
_entity_poly.type
_entity_poly.pdbx_seq_one_letter_code
_entity_poly.pdbx_strand_id
1 'polypeptide(L)'
;MPRTERKLAKQRQEVRSLGLKKLMVGGAASVLMLLWLMSGKPSTSGGAFKLILFALPLVVAMMGFLETSSGIPFSRFSEAWDELQGWQRGVLGVAIFVVAVVVIMGGFMMIA
;
A
#
# COMPACT_ATOMS: atom_id res chain seq x y z
N MET A 1 -2.15 11.80 -32.51
CA MET A 1 -2.34 10.67 -31.57
C MET A 1 -3.03 9.49 -32.24
N PRO A 2 -2.27 8.43 -32.59
CA PRO A 2 -2.81 7.14 -33.02
C PRO A 2 -3.80 6.52 -32.01
N ARG A 3 -4.73 5.68 -32.50
CA ARG A 3 -5.76 5.01 -31.67
C ARG A 3 -5.15 4.17 -30.52
N THR A 4 -3.96 3.62 -30.72
CA THR A 4 -3.25 2.76 -29.76
C THR A 4 -2.81 3.54 -28.52
N GLU A 5 -2.26 4.75 -28.70
CA GLU A 5 -1.83 5.60 -27.58
C GLU A 5 -2.99 6.03 -26.68
N ARG A 6 -4.16 6.30 -27.29
CA ARG A 6 -5.37 6.66 -26.54
C ARG A 6 -5.86 5.52 -25.64
N LYS A 7 -5.76 4.28 -26.11
CA LYS A 7 -6.14 3.10 -25.30
C LYS A 7 -5.20 2.92 -24.11
N LEU A 8 -3.89 3.07 -24.32
CA LEU A 8 -2.88 2.96 -23.26
C LEU A 8 -3.04 4.07 -22.21
N ALA A 9 -3.27 5.31 -22.64
CA ALA A 9 -3.53 6.42 -21.73
C ALA A 9 -4.78 6.19 -20.88
N LYS A 10 -5.86 5.69 -21.49
CA LYS A 10 -7.11 5.38 -20.79
C LYS A 10 -6.92 4.26 -19.77
N GLN A 11 -6.19 3.20 -20.13
CA GLN A 11 -5.88 2.10 -19.22
C GLN A 11 -5.04 2.56 -18.03
N ARG A 12 -4.02 3.40 -18.26
CA ARG A 12 -3.22 4.00 -17.16
C ARG A 12 -4.08 4.86 -16.24
N GLN A 13 -4.98 5.68 -16.79
CA GLN A 13 -5.90 6.49 -15.98
C GLN A 13 -6.83 5.62 -15.14
N GLU A 14 -7.33 4.51 -15.70
CA GLU A 14 -8.17 3.56 -14.99
C GLU A 14 -7.40 2.86 -13.86
N VAL A 15 -6.16 2.44 -14.10
CA VAL A 15 -5.28 1.90 -13.05
C VAL A 15 -5.05 2.92 -11.94
N ARG A 16 -4.82 4.19 -12.30
CA ARG A 16 -4.61 5.25 -11.30
C ARG A 16 -5.87 5.54 -10.48
N SER A 17 -7.05 5.53 -11.10
CA SER A 17 -8.31 5.77 -10.38
C SER A 17 -8.66 4.58 -9.46
N LEU A 18 -8.42 3.35 -9.92
CA LEU A 18 -8.56 2.15 -9.09
C LEU A 18 -7.54 2.15 -7.94
N GLY A 19 -6.30 2.52 -8.23
CA GLY A 19 -5.25 2.70 -7.23
C GLY A 19 -5.65 3.72 -6.18
N LEU A 20 -6.22 4.87 -6.59
CA LEU A 20 -6.66 5.90 -5.67
C LEU A 20 -7.80 5.40 -4.76
N LYS A 21 -8.73 4.63 -5.32
CA LYS A 21 -9.80 4.00 -4.54
C LYS A 21 -9.24 3.01 -3.51
N LYS A 22 -8.27 2.17 -3.90
CA LYS A 22 -7.58 1.25 -2.97
C LYS A 22 -6.81 2.00 -1.88
N LEU A 23 -6.15 3.11 -2.24
CA LEU A 23 -5.43 3.94 -1.29
C LEU A 23 -6.37 4.54 -0.25
N MET A 24 -7.50 5.10 -0.69
CA MET A 24 -8.50 5.69 0.21
C MET A 24 -9.15 4.63 1.11
N VAL A 25 -9.58 3.50 0.53
CA VAL A 25 -10.22 2.42 1.28
C VAL A 25 -9.23 1.75 2.24
N GLY A 26 -8.03 1.40 1.77
CA GLY A 26 -6.98 0.80 2.58
C GLY A 26 -6.52 1.74 3.69
N GLY A 27 -6.27 3.02 3.36
CA GLY A 27 -5.86 4.03 4.33
C GLY A 27 -6.91 4.27 5.41
N ALA A 28 -8.18 4.44 5.03
CA ALA A 28 -9.28 4.58 5.99
C ALA A 28 -9.41 3.34 6.89
N ALA A 29 -9.34 2.14 6.30
CA ALA A 29 -9.39 0.88 7.05
C ALA A 29 -8.18 0.73 8.00
N SER A 30 -6.98 1.13 7.59
CA SER A 30 -5.79 1.14 8.46
C SER A 30 -5.97 2.07 9.65
N VAL A 31 -6.49 3.28 9.45
CA VAL A 31 -6.74 4.24 10.54
C VAL A 31 -7.80 3.69 11.50
N LEU A 32 -8.91 3.18 10.98
CA LEU A 32 -9.97 2.58 11.82
C LEU A 32 -9.46 1.38 12.62
N MET A 33 -8.67 0.51 11.98
CA MET A 33 -8.06 -0.65 12.66
C MET A 33 -7.06 -0.21 13.74
N LEU A 34 -6.28 0.84 13.48
CA LEU A 34 -5.34 1.40 14.45
C LEU A 34 -6.08 1.96 15.68
N LEU A 35 -7.15 2.73 15.46
CA LEU A 35 -7.99 3.26 16.53
C LEU A 35 -8.63 2.14 17.36
N TRP A 36 -9.12 1.09 16.70
CA TRP A 36 -9.66 -0.09 17.36
C TRP A 36 -8.62 -0.79 18.24
N LEU A 37 -7.39 -0.97 17.73
CA LEU A 37 -6.28 -1.55 18.49
C LEU A 37 -5.91 -0.73 19.72
N MET A 38 -5.83 0.61 19.59
CA MET A 38 -5.53 1.51 20.72
C MET A 38 -6.65 1.55 21.77
N SER A 39 -7.90 1.28 21.37
CA SER A 39 -9.06 1.28 22.28
C SER A 39 -9.17 0.00 23.11
N GLY A 40 -8.46 -1.07 22.73
CA GLY A 40 -8.46 -2.34 23.46
C GLY A 40 -7.53 -2.31 24.67
N LYS A 41 -7.91 -3.00 25.75
CA LYS A 41 -6.97 -3.27 26.86
C LYS A 41 -5.77 -4.07 26.33
N PRO A 42 -4.53 -3.77 26.77
CA PRO A 42 -3.37 -4.58 26.42
C PRO A 42 -3.63 -6.00 26.89
N SER A 43 -3.82 -6.92 25.94
CA SER A 43 -4.08 -8.33 26.21
C SER A 43 -2.94 -9.11 25.58
N THR A 44 -2.20 -9.82 26.44
CA THR A 44 -0.99 -10.58 26.14
C THR A 44 -1.25 -11.78 25.22
N SER A 45 -2.49 -12.24 25.09
CA SER A 45 -2.87 -13.36 24.22
C SER A 45 -3.48 -12.86 22.91
N GLY A 46 -2.76 -13.00 21.79
CA GLY A 46 -3.27 -12.74 20.43
C GLY A 46 -2.55 -11.66 19.62
N GLY A 47 -1.40 -11.15 20.09
CA GLY A 47 -0.63 -10.10 19.41
C GLY A 47 -0.29 -10.39 17.95
N ALA A 48 0.16 -11.60 17.63
CA ALA A 48 0.48 -12.01 16.26
C ALA A 48 -0.74 -11.99 15.31
N PHE A 49 -1.92 -12.42 15.80
CA PHE A 49 -3.15 -12.40 14.99
C PHE A 49 -3.62 -10.96 14.73
N LYS A 50 -3.57 -10.09 15.75
CA LYS A 50 -3.89 -8.66 15.62
C LYS A 50 -2.95 -7.96 14.63
N LEU A 51 -1.68 -8.33 14.61
CA LEU A 51 -0.70 -7.83 13.67
C LEU A 51 -0.98 -8.20 12.22
N ILE A 52 -1.28 -9.48 11.97
CA ILE A 52 -1.65 -9.94 10.63
C ILE A 52 -2.90 -9.20 10.16
N LEU A 53 -3.89 -9.03 11.04
CA LEU A 53 -5.11 -8.27 10.72
C LEU A 53 -4.81 -6.80 10.40
N PHE A 54 -3.88 -6.18 11.13
CA PHE A 54 -3.49 -4.78 10.94
C PHE A 54 -2.69 -4.57 9.64
N ALA A 55 -1.84 -5.52 9.27
CA ALA A 55 -1.04 -5.44 8.06
C ALA A 55 -1.89 -5.45 6.78
N LEU A 56 -3.04 -6.15 6.78
CA LEU A 56 -3.89 -6.32 5.59
C LEU A 56 -4.39 -4.98 4.99
N PRO A 57 -5.06 -4.08 5.75
CA PRO A 57 -5.44 -2.77 5.25
C PRO A 57 -4.26 -1.94 4.74
N LEU A 58 -3.11 -2.05 5.42
CA LEU A 58 -1.91 -1.28 5.08
C LEU A 58 -1.31 -1.74 3.75
N VAL A 59 -1.33 -3.06 3.49
CA VAL A 59 -0.92 -3.62 2.20
C VAL A 59 -1.85 -3.14 1.09
N VAL A 60 -3.17 -3.11 1.31
CA VAL A 60 -4.14 -2.57 0.32
C VAL A 60 -3.88 -1.08 0.05
N ALA A 61 -3.61 -0.29 1.09
CA ALA A 61 -3.24 1.11 0.95
C ALA A 61 -1.96 1.28 0.12
N MET A 62 -0.93 0.47 0.38
CA MET A 62 0.32 0.47 -0.36
C MET A 62 0.11 0.08 -1.83
N MET A 63 -0.66 -0.98 -2.12
CA MET A 63 -1.00 -1.33 -3.50
C MET A 63 -1.64 -0.15 -4.23
N GLY A 64 -2.58 0.53 -3.57
CA GLY A 64 -3.23 1.72 -4.10
C GLY A 64 -2.27 2.87 -4.37
N PHE A 65 -1.35 3.14 -3.44
CA PHE A 65 -0.30 4.14 -3.61
C PHE A 65 0.59 3.86 -4.82
N LEU A 66 1.06 2.62 -4.96
CA LEU A 66 1.91 2.19 -6.08
C LEU A 66 1.17 2.30 -7.41
N GLU A 67 -0.07 1.84 -7.50
CA GLU A 67 -0.90 1.95 -8.71
C GLU A 67 -1.21 3.41 -9.07
N THR A 68 -1.48 4.27 -8.08
CA THR A 68 -1.77 5.70 -8.30
C THR A 68 -0.55 6.45 -8.82
N SER A 69 0.61 6.22 -8.21
CA SER A 69 1.85 6.91 -8.53
C SER A 69 2.47 6.44 -9.84
N SER A 70 2.53 5.14 -10.07
CA SER A 70 3.14 4.57 -11.28
C SER A 70 2.17 4.49 -12.47
N GLY A 71 0.86 4.34 -12.21
CA GLY A 71 -0.12 3.99 -13.24
C GLY A 71 0.05 2.57 -13.78
N ILE A 72 0.77 1.72 -13.05
CA ILE A 72 1.04 0.32 -13.39
C ILE A 72 0.26 -0.55 -12.41
N PRO A 73 -0.49 -1.56 -12.87
CA PRO A 73 -1.22 -2.45 -11.98
C PRO A 73 -0.26 -3.19 -11.07
N PHE A 74 -0.60 -3.35 -9.79
CA PHE A 74 0.31 -3.91 -8.78
C PHE A 74 0.85 -5.30 -9.18
N SER A 75 0.02 -6.12 -9.84
CA SER A 75 0.41 -7.45 -10.34
C SER A 75 1.57 -7.45 -11.34
N ARG A 76 1.79 -6.34 -12.05
CA ARG A 76 2.90 -6.18 -13.03
C ARG A 76 3.98 -5.23 -12.52
N PHE A 77 3.84 -4.72 -11.30
CA PHE A 77 4.74 -3.71 -10.77
C PHE A 77 6.17 -4.25 -10.60
N SER A 78 6.32 -5.52 -10.24
CA SER A 78 7.65 -6.15 -10.13
C SER A 78 8.40 -6.17 -11.45
N GLU A 79 7.71 -6.42 -12.56
CA GLU A 79 8.32 -6.47 -13.89
C GLU A 79 8.70 -5.07 -14.36
N ALA A 80 7.84 -4.09 -14.10
CA ALA A 80 8.04 -2.72 -14.55
C ALA A 80 8.90 -1.86 -13.60
N TRP A 81 9.26 -2.38 -12.42
CA TRP A 81 10.11 -1.66 -11.46
C TRP A 81 11.42 -1.23 -12.12
N ASP A 82 12.01 -2.13 -12.90
CA ASP A 82 13.26 -1.90 -13.60
C ASP A 82 13.15 -1.02 -14.86
N GLU A 83 11.94 -0.56 -15.18
CA GLU A 83 11.67 0.37 -16.27
C GLU A 83 11.32 1.79 -15.78
N LEU A 84 11.04 1.95 -14.48
CA LEU A 84 10.73 3.25 -13.88
C LEU A 84 11.93 4.20 -13.95
N GLN A 85 11.66 5.51 -14.00
CA GLN A 85 12.72 6.52 -13.89
C GLN A 85 13.43 6.40 -12.53
N GLY A 86 14.75 6.57 -12.49
CA GLY A 86 15.55 6.35 -11.28
C GLY A 86 15.07 7.15 -10.06
N TRP A 87 14.63 8.40 -10.25
CA TRP A 87 14.04 9.21 -9.18
C TRP A 87 12.72 8.64 -8.65
N GLN A 88 11.84 8.17 -9.55
CA GLN A 88 10.57 7.55 -9.16
C GLN A 88 10.81 6.26 -8.35
N ARG A 89 11.77 5.43 -8.75
CA ARG A 89 12.17 4.24 -7.96
C ARG A 89 12.66 4.63 -6.58
N GLY A 90 13.47 5.68 -6.47
CA GLY A 90 13.95 6.18 -5.19
C GLY A 90 12.79 6.54 -4.26
N VAL A 91 11.85 7.36 -4.72
CA VAL A 91 10.70 7.80 -3.92
C VAL A 91 9.81 6.62 -3.53
N LEU A 92 9.49 5.73 -4.47
CA LEU A 92 8.64 4.56 -4.20
C LEU A 92 9.34 3.56 -3.27
N GLY A 93 10.64 3.38 -3.41
CA GLY A 93 11.45 2.50 -2.57
C GLY A 93 11.49 2.99 -1.12
N VAL A 94 11.71 4.30 -0.94
CA VAL A 94 11.66 4.93 0.39
C VAL A 94 10.26 4.80 1.01
N ALA A 95 9.20 5.02 0.24
CA ALA A 95 7.82 4.84 0.73
C ALA A 95 7.55 3.40 1.19
N ILE A 96 7.95 2.40 0.40
CA ILE A 96 7.85 0.98 0.75
C ILE A 96 8.64 0.69 2.03
N PHE A 97 9.87 1.20 2.12
CA PHE A 97 10.73 1.01 3.28
C PHE A 97 10.12 1.59 4.56
N VAL A 98 9.62 2.83 4.53
CA VAL A 98 8.96 3.47 5.69
C VAL A 98 7.78 2.64 6.18
N VAL A 99 6.94 2.15 5.27
CA VAL A 99 5.80 1.31 5.64
C VAL A 99 6.24 -0.04 6.21
N ALA A 100 7.28 -0.66 5.65
CA ALA A 100 7.84 -1.89 6.21
C ALA A 100 8.34 -1.68 7.65
N VAL A 101 9.04 -0.56 7.92
CA VAL A 101 9.49 -0.22 9.27
C VAL A 101 8.31 -0.04 10.23
N VAL A 102 7.25 0.67 9.82
CA VAL A 102 6.05 0.85 10.65
C VAL A 102 5.39 -0.50 11.00
N VAL A 103 5.29 -1.42 10.03
CA VAL A 103 4.74 -2.77 10.27
C VAL A 103 5.62 -3.56 11.23
N ILE A 104 6.94 -3.53 11.03
CA ILE A 104 7.88 -4.28 11.87
C ILE A 104 7.89 -3.73 13.31
N MET A 105 7.97 -2.40 13.49
CA MET A 105 7.93 -1.77 14.81
C MET A 105 6.59 -1.97 15.51
N GLY A 106 5.47 -1.82 14.78
CA GLY A 106 4.15 -2.18 15.30
C GLY A 106 4.09 -3.65 15.71
N GLY A 107 4.76 -4.52 14.94
CA GLY A 107 5.07 -5.91 15.24
C GLY A 107 5.64 -6.12 16.63
N PHE A 108 6.80 -5.51 16.87
CA PHE A 108 7.48 -5.62 18.16
C PHE A 108 6.64 -5.06 19.32
N MET A 109 5.95 -3.93 19.13
CA MET A 109 5.12 -3.33 20.17
C MET A 109 3.90 -4.17 20.57
N MET A 110 3.35 -4.99 19.67
CA MET A 110 2.19 -5.83 19.96
C MET A 110 2.54 -7.23 20.49
N ILE A 111 3.81 -7.64 20.37
CA ILE A 111 4.31 -8.94 20.85
C ILE A 111 5.01 -8.79 22.22
N ALA A 112 5.66 -7.65 22.48
CA ALA A 112 6.29 -7.32 23.76
C ALA A 112 5.27 -6.96 24.84
#